data_AF-A0A7J5D5H1-F1
#
_entry.id   AF-A0A7J5D5H1-F1
#
_cell.length_a   1.000
_cell.length_b   1.000
_cell.length_c   1.000
_cell.angle_alpha   90.00
_cell.angle_beta   90.00
_cell.angle_gamma   90.00
#
_symmetry.space_group_name_H-M   'P 1'
#
loop_
_entity.id
_entity.type
_entity.pdbx_description
1 polymer ?
#
loop_
_entity_poly.entity_id
_entity_poly.type
_entity_poly.pdbx_seq_one_letter_code
_entity_poly.pdbx_strand_id
1 'polypeptide(L)'
;MSEADEHIEYIPRELQSLDPAVRADILCVLDRVVRDLPAHWRRRKGVPQLMVFLDGPESARMERITLRELSEHGYLDEFSRWDGIVPVSKAREHGCAALVHGNRIHARINRIGPFGSGWHAPDTFVTVRVAHQDMRMLRSFSFEFDVEGRLFPRLVFPRWVHDSIARARRG
;
A
#
# COMPACT_ATOMS: atom_id res chain seq x y z
N MET A 1 -7.16 14.79 -21.44
CA MET A 1 -7.28 13.99 -20.21
C MET A 1 -6.64 14.78 -19.11
N SER A 2 -7.29 14.90 -17.95
CA SER A 2 -6.65 15.48 -16.77
C SER A 2 -5.67 14.46 -16.16
N GLU A 3 -4.68 14.93 -15.40
CA GLU A 3 -3.72 14.08 -14.67
C GLU A 3 -4.43 13.08 -13.73
N ALA A 4 -5.62 13.46 -13.22
CA ALA A 4 -6.49 12.59 -12.44
C ALA A 4 -7.10 11.44 -13.27
N ASP A 5 -7.45 11.68 -14.54
CA ASP A 5 -8.00 10.64 -15.43
C ASP A 5 -6.94 9.59 -15.79
N GLU A 6 -5.68 10.00 -15.94
CA GLU A 6 -4.56 9.09 -16.18
C GLU A 6 -4.32 8.14 -15.00
N HIS A 7 -4.40 8.64 -13.76
CA HIS A 7 -4.29 7.81 -12.56
C HIS A 7 -5.44 6.82 -12.41
N ILE A 8 -6.67 7.23 -12.77
CA ILE A 8 -7.87 6.38 -12.69
C ILE A 8 -7.80 5.22 -13.68
N GLU A 9 -7.26 5.45 -14.89
CA GLU A 9 -7.12 4.42 -15.93
C GLU A 9 -5.86 3.55 -15.79
N TYR A 10 -4.81 4.06 -15.15
CA TYR A 10 -3.55 3.34 -14.97
C TYR A 10 -3.73 2.04 -14.18
N ILE A 11 -4.42 2.09 -13.02
CA ILE A 11 -4.59 0.93 -12.14
C ILE A 11 -5.31 -0.23 -12.85
N PRO A 12 -6.49 -0.04 -13.48
CA PRO A 12 -7.14 -1.10 -14.23
C PRO A 12 -6.28 -1.65 -15.36
N ARG A 13 -5.61 -0.78 -16.13
CA ARG A 13 -4.77 -1.20 -17.26
C ARG A 13 -3.60 -2.06 -16.81
N GLU A 14 -2.87 -1.63 -15.78
CA GLU A 14 -1.77 -2.40 -15.21
C GLU A 14 -2.23 -3.77 -14.72
N LEU A 15 -3.34 -3.82 -13.98
CA LEU A 15 -3.87 -5.07 -13.45
C LEU A 15 -4.38 -6.00 -14.56
N GLN A 16 -5.07 -5.46 -15.57
CA GLN A 16 -5.60 -6.23 -16.70
C GLN A 16 -4.50 -6.79 -17.61
N SER A 17 -3.30 -6.21 -17.60
CA SER A 17 -2.15 -6.73 -18.34
C SER A 17 -1.53 -8.00 -17.74
N LEU A 18 -1.94 -8.38 -16.53
CA LEU A 18 -1.38 -9.51 -15.80
C LEU A 18 -2.11 -10.81 -16.15
N ASP A 19 -1.43 -11.93 -15.89
CA ASP A 19 -2.06 -13.25 -15.89
C ASP A 19 -3.29 -13.27 -14.96
N PRO A 20 -4.43 -13.89 -15.35
CA PRO A 20 -5.66 -13.86 -14.57
C PRO A 20 -5.53 -14.36 -13.12
N ALA A 21 -4.70 -15.37 -12.86
CA ALA A 21 -4.50 -15.88 -11.50
C ALA A 21 -3.70 -14.88 -10.66
N VAL A 22 -2.59 -14.37 -11.20
CA VAL A 22 -1.78 -13.32 -10.56
C VAL A 22 -2.61 -12.07 -10.28
N ARG A 23 -3.45 -11.67 -11.23
CA ARG A 23 -4.37 -10.54 -11.11
C ARG A 23 -5.36 -10.74 -9.98
N ALA A 24 -5.96 -11.92 -9.85
CA ALA A 24 -6.91 -12.23 -8.78
C ALA A 24 -6.26 -12.11 -7.39
N ASP A 25 -5.06 -12.63 -7.23
CA ASP A 25 -4.30 -12.57 -5.97
C ASP A 25 -3.91 -11.14 -5.59
N ILE A 26 -3.43 -10.35 -6.55
CA ILE A 26 -3.13 -8.93 -6.33
C ILE A 26 -4.40 -8.16 -5.99
N LEU A 27 -5.52 -8.41 -6.67
CA LEU A 27 -6.81 -7.78 -6.37
C LEU A 27 -7.26 -8.11 -4.94
N CYS A 28 -7.13 -9.36 -4.50
CA CYS A 28 -7.44 -9.77 -3.12
C CYS A 28 -6.64 -8.95 -2.09
N VAL A 29 -5.33 -8.78 -2.31
CA VAL A 29 -4.46 -7.97 -1.47
C VAL A 29 -4.87 -6.49 -1.50
N LEU A 30 -5.13 -5.91 -2.67
CA LEU A 30 -5.56 -4.51 -2.81
C LEU A 30 -6.92 -4.25 -2.18
N ASP A 31 -7.88 -5.16 -2.32
CA ASP A 31 -9.20 -5.08 -1.68
C ASP A 31 -9.05 -5.04 -0.15
N ARG A 32 -8.18 -5.88 0.41
CA ARG A 32 -7.88 -5.88 1.85
C ARG A 32 -7.26 -4.54 2.28
N VAL A 33 -6.35 -3.98 1.50
CA VAL A 33 -5.77 -2.64 1.76
C VAL A 33 -6.87 -1.58 1.78
N VAL A 34 -7.68 -1.51 0.72
CA VAL A 34 -8.68 -0.47 0.56
C VAL A 34 -9.76 -0.55 1.64
N ARG A 35 -10.15 -1.77 2.04
CA ARG A 35 -11.17 -1.97 3.08
C ARG A 35 -10.64 -1.65 4.49
N ASP A 36 -9.45 -2.11 4.84
CA ASP A 36 -9.04 -2.16 6.25
C ASP A 36 -8.08 -1.02 6.62
N LEU A 37 -7.30 -0.47 5.67
CA LEU A 37 -6.32 0.59 5.95
C LEU A 37 -6.93 1.83 6.67
N PRO A 38 -8.14 2.31 6.31
CA PRO A 38 -8.78 3.43 7.01
C PRO A 38 -8.90 3.25 8.52
N ALA A 39 -9.03 2.01 9.01
CA ALA A 39 -9.11 1.71 10.44
C ALA A 39 -7.75 1.80 11.16
N HIS A 40 -6.65 1.64 10.43
CA HIS A 40 -5.29 1.62 10.98
C HIS A 40 -4.61 2.99 10.98
N TRP A 41 -5.13 3.96 10.22
CA TRP A 41 -4.54 5.29 10.12
C TRP A 41 -5.05 6.25 11.21
N ARG A 42 -4.13 6.98 11.83
CA ARG A 42 -4.43 8.19 12.59
C ARG A 42 -3.73 9.41 11.97
N ARG A 43 -4.48 10.47 11.64
CA ARG A 43 -3.98 11.70 10.98
C ARG A 43 -2.66 12.24 11.55
N ARG A 44 -2.50 12.24 12.88
CA ARG A 44 -1.29 12.73 13.57
C ARG A 44 -0.12 11.74 13.64
N LYS A 45 -0.38 10.45 13.43
CA LYS A 45 0.65 9.39 13.45
C LYS A 45 1.01 8.91 12.06
N GLY A 46 0.17 9.24 11.08
CA GLY A 46 0.31 8.78 9.71
C GLY A 46 -0.13 7.35 9.46
N VAL A 47 -0.06 6.95 8.20
CA VAL A 47 -0.24 5.58 7.74
C VAL A 47 0.87 4.73 8.37
N PRO A 48 0.52 3.72 9.20
CA PRO A 48 1.51 2.80 9.73
C PRO A 48 2.11 1.95 8.61
N GLN A 49 3.31 1.42 8.82
CA GLN A 49 3.82 0.35 7.97
C GLN A 49 2.99 -0.90 8.23
N LEU A 50 2.39 -1.43 7.17
CA LEU A 50 1.60 -2.66 7.24
C LEU A 50 2.11 -3.65 6.20
N MET A 51 2.10 -4.92 6.57
CA MET A 51 2.26 -6.02 5.65
C MET A 51 0.89 -6.59 5.34
N VAL A 52 0.60 -6.87 4.08
CA VAL A 52 -0.61 -7.56 3.63
C VAL A 52 -0.19 -8.77 2.81
N PHE A 53 -0.74 -9.94 3.07
CA PHE A 53 -0.39 -11.16 2.33
C PHE A 53 -1.57 -12.11 2.23
N LEU A 54 -1.56 -13.04 1.28
CA LEU A 54 -2.62 -14.04 1.16
C LEU A 54 -2.65 -14.97 2.38
N ASP A 55 -3.85 -15.28 2.84
CA ASP A 55 -4.13 -16.16 3.98
C ASP A 55 -5.23 -17.15 3.58
N GLY A 56 -4.94 -17.91 2.53
CA GLY A 56 -5.85 -18.86 1.90
C GLY A 56 -6.53 -18.34 0.62
N PRO A 57 -7.36 -19.18 -0.02
CA PRO A 57 -8.03 -18.83 -1.27
C PRO A 57 -8.93 -17.61 -1.07
N GLU A 58 -8.74 -16.57 -1.89
CA GLU A 58 -9.54 -15.33 -1.88
C GLU A 58 -9.51 -14.54 -0.56
N SER A 59 -8.51 -14.80 0.28
CA SER A 59 -8.36 -14.22 1.59
C SER A 59 -6.98 -13.60 1.71
N ALA A 60 -6.91 -12.39 2.27
CA ALA A 60 -5.66 -11.74 2.62
C ALA A 60 -5.71 -11.31 4.08
N ARG A 61 -4.56 -11.29 4.75
CA ARG A 61 -4.37 -10.82 6.13
C ARG A 61 -3.53 -9.56 6.12
N MET A 62 -3.85 -8.64 7.04
CA MET A 62 -3.12 -7.38 7.23
C MET A 62 -2.53 -7.35 8.63
N GLU A 63 -1.25 -7.04 8.74
CA GLU A 63 -0.51 -6.98 9.99
C GLU A 63 0.36 -5.73 10.05
N ARG A 64 0.69 -5.28 11.27
CA ARG A 64 1.70 -4.23 11.44
C ARG A 64 3.07 -4.86 11.29
N ILE A 65 3.95 -4.18 10.57
CA ILE A 65 5.37 -4.51 10.51
C ILE A 65 6.19 -3.40 11.17
N THR A 66 7.16 -3.78 11.98
CA THR A 66 8.04 -2.85 12.69
C THR A 66 9.32 -2.57 11.91
N LEU A 67 9.99 -1.46 12.21
CA LEU A 67 11.32 -1.18 11.65
C LEU A 67 12.35 -2.26 11.99
N ARG A 68 12.19 -2.92 13.14
CA ARG A 68 13.06 -4.04 13.55
C ARG A 68 12.90 -5.22 12.59
N GLU A 69 11.67 -5.61 12.29
CA GLU A 69 11.39 -6.68 11.32
C GLU A 69 11.86 -6.30 9.91
N LEU A 70 11.69 -5.04 9.48
CA LEU A 70 12.22 -4.58 8.20
C LEU A 70 13.77 -4.66 8.15
N SER A 71 14.44 -4.36 9.27
CA SER A 71 15.91 -4.40 9.35
C SER A 71 16.52 -5.81 9.26
N GLU A 72 15.71 -6.87 9.39
CA GLU A 72 16.16 -8.24 9.09
C GLU A 72 16.50 -8.42 7.60
N HIS A 73 16.06 -7.49 6.75
CA HIS A 73 16.29 -7.48 5.30
C HIS A 73 17.32 -6.42 4.85
N GLY A 74 18.05 -5.76 5.76
CA GLY A 74 19.10 -4.80 5.42
C GLY A 74 19.27 -3.66 6.45
N TYR A 75 20.13 -2.68 6.15
CA TYR A 75 20.43 -1.58 7.07
C TYR A 75 19.27 -0.58 7.25
N LEU A 76 19.19 0.05 8.44
CA LEU A 76 18.10 0.92 8.89
C LEU A 76 17.86 2.18 8.01
N ASP A 77 18.89 2.63 7.31
CA ASP A 77 18.89 3.83 6.47
C ASP A 77 18.41 3.56 5.02
N GLU A 78 18.15 2.30 4.66
CA GLU A 78 17.84 1.87 3.29
C GLU A 78 16.35 1.52 3.10
N PHE A 79 15.41 2.32 3.60
CA PHE A 79 13.98 2.04 3.46
C PHE A 79 13.57 1.74 1.99
N SER A 80 14.18 2.42 1.01
CA SER A 80 13.94 2.17 -0.41
C SER A 80 14.31 0.75 -0.86
N ARG A 81 15.27 0.10 -0.20
CA ARG A 81 15.61 -1.31 -0.46
C ARG A 81 14.61 -2.25 0.19
N TRP A 82 14.21 -1.99 1.43
CA TRP A 82 13.19 -2.80 2.11
C TRP A 82 11.86 -2.78 1.36
N ASP A 83 11.51 -1.63 0.81
CA ASP A 83 10.31 -1.41 0.01
C ASP A 83 10.23 -2.34 -1.23
N GLY A 84 11.39 -2.81 -1.71
CA GLY A 84 11.47 -3.84 -2.75
C GLY A 84 11.61 -5.27 -2.20
N ILE A 85 12.50 -5.47 -1.23
CA ILE A 85 12.93 -6.82 -0.82
C ILE A 85 11.89 -7.50 0.06
N VAL A 86 11.29 -6.77 1.01
CA VAL A 86 10.39 -7.34 2.02
C VAL A 86 9.11 -7.94 1.39
N PRO A 87 8.36 -7.23 0.54
CA PRO A 87 7.19 -7.83 -0.10
C PRO A 87 7.58 -9.03 -0.98
N VAL A 88 8.73 -9.02 -1.65
CA VAL A 88 9.22 -10.17 -2.42
C VAL A 88 9.51 -11.37 -1.53
N SER A 89 10.15 -11.16 -0.37
CA SER A 89 10.39 -12.24 0.60
C SER A 89 9.07 -12.83 1.08
N LYS A 90 8.10 -11.99 1.45
CA LYS A 90 6.79 -12.45 1.92
C LYS A 90 5.94 -13.11 0.83
N ALA A 91 6.05 -12.67 -0.41
CA ALA A 91 5.38 -13.32 -1.54
C ALA A 91 5.89 -14.75 -1.79
N ARG A 92 7.16 -15.05 -1.46
CA ARG A 92 7.67 -16.44 -1.53
C ARG A 92 7.06 -17.36 -0.47
N GLU A 93 6.66 -16.80 0.67
CA GLU A 93 6.02 -17.54 1.77
C GLU A 93 4.51 -17.69 1.56
N HIS A 94 3.87 -16.67 0.99
CA HIS A 94 2.40 -16.54 0.95
C HIS A 94 1.81 -16.47 -0.47
N GLY A 95 2.61 -16.64 -1.52
CA GLY A 95 2.19 -16.48 -2.92
C GLY A 95 2.11 -15.03 -3.39
N CYS A 96 1.41 -14.17 -2.64
CA CYS A 96 1.33 -12.73 -2.89
C CYS A 96 1.40 -11.94 -1.58
N ALA A 97 2.15 -10.83 -1.62
CA ALA A 97 2.29 -9.94 -0.48
C ALA A 97 2.49 -8.49 -0.92
N ALA A 98 2.13 -7.56 -0.04
CA ALA A 98 2.30 -6.14 -0.23
C ALA A 98 2.80 -5.44 1.03
N LEU A 99 3.76 -4.55 0.83
CA LEU A 99 4.14 -3.56 1.83
C LEU A 99 3.34 -2.28 1.59
N VAL A 100 2.72 -1.79 2.67
CA VAL A 100 1.87 -0.59 2.66
C VAL A 100 2.49 0.46 3.54
N HIS A 101 2.66 1.67 3.01
CA HIS A 101 3.15 2.80 3.79
C HIS A 101 2.71 4.16 3.25
N GLY A 102 2.69 5.16 4.12
CA GLY A 102 2.41 6.53 3.74
C GLY A 102 3.60 7.20 3.03
N ASN A 103 3.32 8.23 2.23
CA ASN A 103 4.33 8.99 1.50
C ASN A 103 5.32 9.76 2.39
N ARG A 104 5.04 9.94 3.69
CA ARG A 104 5.95 10.60 4.64
C ARG A 104 6.81 9.61 5.44
N ILE A 105 6.89 8.34 5.04
CA ILE A 105 7.63 7.31 5.77
C ILE A 105 9.09 7.66 6.04
N HIS A 106 9.84 8.14 5.03
CA HIS A 106 11.24 8.54 5.20
C HIS A 106 11.40 9.66 6.23
N ALA A 107 10.53 10.68 6.20
CA ALA A 107 10.55 11.77 7.17
C ALA A 107 10.27 11.27 8.59
N ARG A 108 9.42 10.25 8.76
CA ARG A 108 9.13 9.65 10.07
C ARG A 108 10.25 8.77 10.60
N ILE A 109 10.87 7.97 9.73
CA ILE A 109 12.03 7.14 10.10
C ILE A 109 13.19 8.05 10.51
N ASN A 110 13.50 9.06 9.69
CA ASN A 110 14.64 9.96 9.91
C ASN A 110 14.34 11.12 10.87
N ARG A 111 13.10 11.24 11.37
CA ARG A 111 12.62 12.36 12.21
C ARG A 111 12.89 13.74 11.58
N ILE A 112 12.83 13.89 10.25
CA ILE A 112 13.16 15.15 9.56
C ILE A 112 11.94 16.10 9.58
N GLY A 113 12.12 17.31 10.13
CA GLY A 113 11.16 18.43 10.18
C GLY A 113 11.59 19.50 11.21
N PRO A 114 11.08 20.75 11.21
CA PRO A 114 11.41 21.73 12.24
C PRO A 114 11.07 21.13 13.62
N PHE A 115 12.05 21.03 14.53
CA PHE A 115 11.94 20.29 15.81
C PHE A 115 11.80 18.76 15.74
N GLY A 116 12.25 18.10 14.67
CA GLY A 116 12.14 16.63 14.54
C GLY A 116 10.76 16.15 14.07
N SER A 117 10.01 17.04 13.42
CA SER A 117 8.55 16.98 13.26
C SER A 117 8.01 16.16 12.07
N GLY A 118 8.63 15.02 11.73
CA GLY A 118 8.00 14.04 10.82
C GLY A 118 6.58 13.59 11.25
N TRP A 119 6.23 13.88 12.51
CA TRP A 119 4.91 13.70 13.13
C TRP A 119 3.84 14.73 12.74
N HIS A 120 4.19 15.88 12.16
CA HIS A 120 3.25 17.01 12.04
C HIS A 120 2.57 17.11 10.67
N ALA A 121 3.16 16.53 9.63
CA ALA A 121 2.54 16.48 8.30
C ALA A 121 1.77 15.14 8.12
N PRO A 122 0.46 15.19 7.79
CA PRO A 122 -0.28 13.98 7.44
C PRO A 122 0.23 13.39 6.12
N ASP A 123 0.08 12.08 5.93
CA ASP A 123 0.22 11.51 4.60
C ASP A 123 -0.89 12.03 3.69
N THR A 124 -0.59 12.12 2.39
CA THR A 124 -1.56 12.50 1.36
C THR A 124 -1.91 11.35 0.42
N PHE A 125 -1.05 10.34 0.35
CA PHE A 125 -1.31 9.09 -0.35
C PHE A 125 -0.60 7.93 0.35
N VAL A 126 -1.08 6.72 0.08
CA VAL A 126 -0.42 5.48 0.45
C VAL A 126 0.22 4.86 -0.77
N THR A 127 1.44 4.36 -0.58
CA THR A 127 2.12 3.49 -1.52
C THR A 127 1.88 2.05 -1.11
N VAL A 128 1.51 1.22 -2.09
CA VAL A 128 1.35 -0.22 -1.95
C VAL A 128 2.30 -0.89 -2.93
N ARG A 129 3.36 -1.51 -2.39
CA ARG A 129 4.31 -2.30 -3.16
C ARG A 129 3.92 -3.76 -3.12
N VAL A 130 3.43 -4.26 -4.24
CA VAL A 130 2.94 -5.63 -4.36
C VAL A 130 3.99 -6.49 -5.05
N ALA A 131 4.25 -7.65 -4.48
CA ALA A 131 5.01 -8.72 -5.10
C ALA A 131 4.15 -9.98 -5.19
N HIS A 132 4.39 -10.76 -6.24
CA HIS A 132 3.78 -12.06 -6.45
C HIS A 132 4.89 -13.05 -6.79
N GLN A 133 4.78 -14.29 -6.32
CA GLN A 133 5.81 -15.32 -6.51
C GLN A 133 6.14 -15.56 -7.99
N ASP A 134 5.14 -15.47 -8.86
CA ASP A 134 5.27 -15.67 -10.31
C ASP A 134 5.63 -14.40 -11.11
N MET A 135 5.85 -13.27 -10.42
CA MET A 135 6.23 -12.01 -11.08
C MET A 135 7.72 -11.72 -10.92
N ARG A 136 8.36 -11.32 -12.03
CA ARG A 136 9.77 -10.88 -12.03
C ARG A 136 9.97 -9.49 -11.45
N MET A 137 8.95 -8.63 -11.52
CA MET A 137 9.01 -7.23 -11.10
C MET A 137 7.90 -6.93 -10.11
N LEU A 138 8.19 -6.09 -9.12
CA LEU A 138 7.16 -5.54 -8.23
C LEU A 138 6.19 -4.66 -9.00
N ARG A 139 4.96 -4.57 -8.48
CA ARG A 139 3.99 -3.55 -8.87
C ARG A 139 3.85 -2.51 -7.77
N SER A 140 3.59 -1.28 -8.19
CA SER A 140 3.51 -0.13 -7.32
C SER A 140 2.18 0.57 -7.57
N PHE A 141 1.37 0.68 -6.54
CA PHE A 141 0.12 1.43 -6.61
C PHE A 141 0.16 2.56 -5.60
N SER A 142 -0.39 3.71 -5.99
CA SER A 142 -0.53 4.88 -5.13
C SER A 142 -1.99 5.23 -5.04
N PHE A 143 -2.52 5.31 -3.82
CA PHE A 143 -3.91 5.67 -3.58
C PHE A 143 -3.96 6.94 -2.74
N GLU A 144 -4.58 7.97 -3.30
CA GLU A 144 -4.88 9.20 -2.58
C GLU A 144 -6.03 8.98 -1.58
N PHE A 145 -6.14 9.91 -0.65
CA PHE A 145 -7.13 9.85 0.41
C PHE A 145 -7.92 11.15 0.51
N ASP A 146 -9.21 11.01 0.78
CA ASP A 146 -10.06 12.11 1.20
C ASP A 146 -10.18 12.14 2.71
N VAL A 147 -10.47 13.32 3.26
CA VAL A 147 -10.79 13.50 4.67
C VAL A 147 -12.28 13.75 4.82
N GLU A 148 -12.97 12.85 5.52
CA GLU A 148 -14.37 13.00 5.89
C GLU A 148 -14.52 13.35 7.38
N GLY A 149 -15.50 14.19 7.69
CA GLY A 149 -15.84 14.56 9.06
C GLY A 149 -15.04 15.75 9.61
N ARG A 150 -15.74 16.61 10.38
CA ARG A 150 -15.19 17.88 10.86
C ARG A 150 -14.57 17.79 12.26
N LEU A 151 -15.21 17.08 13.18
CA LEU A 151 -14.77 16.95 14.58
C LEU A 151 -13.86 15.73 14.81
N PHE A 152 -14.12 14.63 14.11
CA PHE A 152 -13.31 13.41 14.11
C PHE A 152 -12.96 13.04 12.68
N PRO A 153 -12.00 13.74 12.05
CA PRO A 153 -11.65 13.51 10.66
C PRO A 153 -11.18 12.08 10.45
N ARG A 154 -11.85 11.35 9.55
CA ARG A 154 -11.50 10.01 9.08
C ARG A 154 -10.95 10.12 7.67
N LEU A 155 -10.02 9.23 7.35
CA LEU A 155 -9.49 9.16 6.00
C LEU A 155 -10.19 8.04 5.28
N VAL A 156 -10.68 8.33 4.09
CA VAL A 156 -11.41 7.40 3.26
C VAL A 156 -10.77 7.36 1.89
N PHE A 157 -10.88 6.23 1.21
CA PHE A 157 -10.53 6.19 -0.19
C PHE A 157 -11.62 6.85 -1.01
N PRO A 158 -11.26 7.73 -1.96
CA PRO A 158 -12.22 8.24 -2.92
C PRO A 158 -12.90 7.09 -3.66
N ARG A 159 -14.15 7.30 -4.09
CA ARG A 159 -14.93 6.28 -4.80
C ARG A 159 -14.21 5.71 -6.04
N TRP A 160 -13.42 6.53 -6.73
CA TRP A 160 -12.69 6.10 -7.92
C TRP A 160 -11.70 4.96 -7.63
N VAL A 161 -11.12 4.87 -6.43
CA VAL A 161 -10.21 3.78 -6.04
C VAL A 161 -10.95 2.44 -6.07
N HIS A 162 -12.13 2.40 -5.45
CA HIS A 162 -13.00 1.22 -5.46
C HIS A 162 -13.47 0.86 -6.87
N ASP A 163 -13.85 1.87 -7.66
CA ASP A 163 -14.30 1.67 -9.04
C ASP A 163 -13.17 1.11 -9.92
N SER A 164 -11.93 1.59 -9.76
CA SER A 164 -10.76 1.08 -10.49
C SER A 164 -10.45 -0.38 -10.16
N ILE A 165 -10.49 -0.76 -8.88
CA ILE A 165 -10.32 -2.18 -8.46
C ILE A 165 -11.46 -3.04 -9.02
N ALA A 166 -12.70 -2.56 -8.93
CA ALA A 166 -13.86 -3.29 -9.46
C ALA A 166 -13.82 -3.46 -10.98
N ARG A 167 -13.29 -2.49 -11.74
CA ARG A 167 -13.10 -2.58 -13.19
C ARG A 167 -12.00 -3.59 -13.53
N ALA A 168 -10.89 -3.58 -12.80
CA ALA A 168 -9.79 -4.50 -12.99
C ALA A 168 -10.20 -5.98 -12.83
N ARG A 169 -11.23 -6.25 -12.01
CA ARG A 169 -11.80 -7.60 -11.83
C ARG A 169 -12.66 -8.08 -13.01
N ARG A 170 -13.24 -7.16 -13.79
CA ARG A 170 -14.20 -7.49 -14.88
C ARG A 170 -13.57 -7.61 -16.26
N GLY A 171 -12.43 -6.96 -16.48
CA GLY A 171 -11.59 -7.18 -17.67
C GLY A 171 -10.72 -8.41 -17.48
#